data_AF-A0A397GAF2-F1
#
_entry.id   AF-A0A397GAF2-F1
#
_cell.length_a   1.000
_cell.length_b   1.000
_cell.length_c   1.000
_cell.angle_alpha   90.00
_cell.angle_beta   90.00
_cell.angle_gamma   90.00
#
_symmetry.space_group_name_H-M   'P 1'
#
loop_
_entity.id
_entity.type
_entity.pdbx_description
1 polymer ?
#
loop_
_entity_poly.entity_id
_entity_poly.type
_entity_poly.pdbx_seq_one_letter_code
_entity_poly.pdbx_strand_id
1 'polypeptide(L)'
;MSLLPALTPARDIQLRAGHRELGEFSAHVVFSIYKMADFTFGYVTPKNLSNFCEELLQSTRLSCTVIIISLKYLQKYLDSRNAINFGVERTYLIAIILADKFHNDHRYSNQSWSEITEIPFKEINYMESTFLKCLNFQMYINGNECMDWINFLTEYIKAQQLLYFVPPRYIDSIKTDIQIISKLIIRHA
;
A
#
# COMPACT_ATOMS: atom_id res chain seq x y z
N MET A 1 16.20 5.43 18.85
CA MET A 1 16.02 5.55 17.39
C MET A 1 15.63 4.17 16.88
N SER A 2 14.38 3.78 17.12
CA SER A 2 13.88 2.44 16.79
C SER A 2 13.43 2.43 15.34
N LEU A 3 14.20 1.71 14.51
CA LEU A 3 13.63 0.96 13.40
C LEU A 3 12.44 0.18 13.97
N LEU A 4 11.29 0.18 13.31
CA LEU A 4 10.25 -0.83 13.60
C LEU A 4 11.00 -2.16 13.68
N PRO A 5 10.97 -2.88 14.82
CA PRO A 5 11.70 -4.12 14.92
C PRO A 5 11.20 -5.00 13.79
N ALA A 6 12.14 -5.59 13.02
CA ALA A 6 11.82 -6.65 12.09
C ALA A 6 10.83 -7.55 12.83
N LEU A 7 9.60 -7.66 12.29
CA LEU A 7 8.57 -8.52 12.83
C LEU A 7 9.25 -9.89 12.95
N THR A 8 9.66 -10.26 14.17
CA THR A 8 10.01 -11.63 14.53
C THR A 8 8.94 -12.52 13.91
N PRO A 9 9.22 -13.76 13.47
CA PRO A 9 8.20 -14.65 12.95
C PRO A 9 7.22 -14.94 14.09
N ALA A 10 6.28 -14.03 14.24
CA ALA A 10 5.30 -13.95 15.28
C ALA A 10 4.33 -15.05 14.92
N ARG A 11 4.18 -16.02 15.84
CA ARG A 11 3.04 -16.95 15.91
C ARG A 11 1.91 -16.48 15.00
N ASP A 12 1.74 -17.16 13.88
CA ASP A 12 0.90 -16.75 12.74
C ASP A 12 -0.28 -15.88 13.17
N ILE A 13 -0.09 -14.55 13.12
CA ILE A 13 -1.21 -13.64 13.30
C ILE A 13 -1.99 -13.78 12.00
N GLN A 14 -2.96 -14.69 12.02
CA GLN A 14 -3.79 -14.98 10.87
C GLN A 14 -4.70 -13.76 10.62
N LEU A 15 -4.22 -12.91 9.72
CA LEU A 15 -5.01 -11.82 9.16
C LEU A 15 -6.15 -12.41 8.33
N ARG A 16 -7.30 -11.74 8.36
CA ARG A 16 -8.55 -12.24 7.81
C ARG A 16 -8.73 -11.90 6.34
N ALA A 17 -8.15 -10.80 5.86
CA ALA A 17 -8.29 -10.38 4.49
C ALA A 17 -7.42 -11.24 3.56
N GLY A 18 -8.05 -11.81 2.54
CA GLY A 18 -7.35 -12.48 1.45
C GLY A 18 -6.84 -11.48 0.41
N HIS A 19 -6.15 -11.99 -0.61
CA HIS A 19 -5.61 -11.16 -1.70
C HIS A 19 -6.70 -10.37 -2.44
N ARG A 20 -7.91 -10.93 -2.54
CA ARG A 20 -9.06 -10.28 -3.19
C ARG A 20 -9.56 -9.08 -2.39
N GLU A 21 -9.76 -9.25 -1.09
CA GLU A 21 -10.18 -8.16 -0.20
C GLU A 21 -9.12 -7.06 -0.14
N LEU A 22 -7.84 -7.43 -0.04
CA LEU A 22 -6.72 -6.48 -0.06
C LEU A 22 -6.60 -5.75 -1.40
N GLY A 23 -6.85 -6.43 -2.52
CA GLY A 23 -6.83 -5.84 -3.85
C GLY A 23 -7.95 -4.83 -4.06
N GLU A 24 -9.18 -5.18 -3.69
CA GLU A 24 -10.33 -4.28 -3.74
C GLU A 24 -10.15 -3.06 -2.80
N PHE A 25 -9.68 -3.30 -1.57
CA PHE A 25 -9.37 -2.24 -0.60
C PHE A 25 -8.30 -1.28 -1.14
N SER A 26 -7.19 -1.83 -1.65
CA SER A 26 -6.11 -1.03 -2.24
C SER A 26 -6.64 -0.13 -3.35
N ALA A 27 -7.43 -0.68 -4.27
CA ALA A 27 -7.96 0.09 -5.38
C ALA A 27 -8.83 1.26 -4.90
N HIS A 28 -9.74 1.04 -3.95
CA HIS A 28 -10.60 2.10 -3.41
C HIS A 28 -9.79 3.22 -2.74
N VAL A 29 -8.78 2.86 -1.93
CA VAL A 29 -7.92 3.84 -1.26
C VAL A 29 -7.06 4.60 -2.27
N VAL A 30 -6.42 3.92 -3.22
CA VAL A 30 -5.63 4.55 -4.29
C VAL A 30 -6.48 5.55 -5.07
N PHE A 31 -7.71 5.17 -5.46
CA PHE A 31 -8.60 6.09 -6.16
C PHE A 31 -8.95 7.32 -5.33
N SER A 32 -9.14 7.14 -4.02
CA SER A 32 -9.44 8.22 -3.11
C SER A 32 -8.25 9.18 -2.95
N ILE A 33 -7.03 8.66 -2.81
CA ILE A 33 -5.80 9.47 -2.73
C ILE A 33 -5.60 10.28 -4.02
N TYR A 34 -5.70 9.64 -5.19
CA TYR A 34 -5.57 10.32 -6.48
C TYR A 34 -6.61 11.43 -6.66
N LYS A 35 -7.86 11.20 -6.23
CA LYS A 35 -8.92 12.20 -6.26
C LYS A 35 -8.59 13.39 -5.34
N MET A 36 -8.06 13.13 -4.15
CA MET A 36 -7.69 14.18 -3.19
C MET A 36 -6.48 15.00 -3.66
N ALA A 37 -5.56 14.38 -4.39
CA ALA A 37 -4.35 15.02 -4.93
C ALA A 37 -4.58 15.69 -6.30
N ASP A 38 -5.80 15.65 -6.85
CA ASP A 38 -6.14 16.18 -8.19
C ASP A 38 -5.29 15.60 -9.34
N PHE A 39 -4.87 14.34 -9.21
CA PHE A 39 -4.14 13.61 -10.24
C PHE A 39 -5.08 12.87 -11.20
N THR A 40 -4.69 12.79 -12.48
CA THR A 40 -5.48 12.09 -13.49
C THR A 40 -5.39 10.57 -13.35
N PHE A 41 -6.55 9.91 -13.46
CA PHE A 41 -6.68 8.45 -13.43
C PHE A 41 -6.37 7.78 -14.79
N GLY A 42 -6.33 8.57 -15.87
CA GLY A 42 -6.33 8.03 -17.22
C GLY A 42 -7.59 7.20 -17.50
N TYR A 43 -7.43 6.05 -18.16
CA TYR A 43 -8.52 5.10 -18.44
C TYR A 43 -8.68 3.99 -17.38
N VAL A 44 -7.92 4.07 -16.28
CA VAL A 44 -7.97 3.05 -15.22
C VAL A 44 -9.30 3.16 -14.48
N THR A 45 -9.99 2.03 -14.31
CA THR A 45 -11.19 1.93 -13.48
C THR A 45 -10.86 1.30 -12.12
N PRO A 46 -11.68 1.52 -11.07
CA PRO A 46 -11.49 0.84 -9.78
C PRO A 46 -11.45 -0.68 -9.91
N LYS A 47 -12.22 -1.24 -10.85
CA LYS A 47 -12.27 -2.68 -11.08
C LYS A 47 -10.98 -3.22 -11.72
N ASN A 48 -10.43 -2.52 -12.72
CA ASN A 48 -9.16 -2.90 -13.33
C ASN A 48 -8.02 -2.85 -12.31
N LEU A 49 -7.95 -1.77 -11.52
CA LEU A 49 -6.93 -1.63 -10.49
C LEU A 49 -7.08 -2.69 -9.38
N SER A 50 -8.32 -3.03 -9.00
CA SER A 50 -8.57 -4.10 -8.02
C SER A 50 -8.07 -5.45 -8.52
N ASN A 51 -8.30 -5.79 -9.79
CA ASN A 51 -7.80 -7.04 -10.38
C ASN A 51 -6.26 -7.04 -10.43
N PHE A 52 -5.65 -5.92 -10.86
CA PHE A 52 -4.19 -5.76 -10.86
C PHE A 52 -3.60 -6.00 -9.45
N CYS A 53 -4.18 -5.37 -8.43
CA CYS A 53 -3.71 -5.53 -7.06
C CYS A 53 -3.92 -6.97 -6.55
N GLU A 54 -5.05 -7.59 -6.85
CA GLU A 54 -5.33 -8.98 -6.46
C GLU A 54 -4.31 -9.96 -7.08
N GLU A 55 -4.06 -9.86 -8.38
CA GLU A 55 -3.10 -10.71 -9.11
C GLU A 55 -1.67 -10.52 -8.59
N LEU A 56 -1.28 -9.28 -8.35
CA LEU A 56 0.02 -8.94 -7.78
C LEU A 56 0.20 -9.57 -6.40
N LEU A 57 -0.82 -9.46 -5.55
CA LEU A 57 -0.79 -10.00 -4.18
C LEU A 57 -0.77 -11.52 -4.16
N GLN A 58 -1.52 -12.17 -5.06
CA GLN A 58 -1.48 -13.62 -5.22
C GLN A 58 -0.08 -14.11 -5.61
N SER A 59 0.61 -13.38 -6.49
CA SER A 59 1.95 -13.74 -7.00
C SER A 59 3.07 -13.49 -5.99
N THR A 60 2.93 -12.46 -5.16
CA THR A 60 4.00 -11.98 -4.27
C THR A 60 3.81 -12.37 -2.81
N ARG A 61 2.60 -12.81 -2.40
CA ARG A 61 2.24 -13.13 -1.00
C ARG A 61 2.71 -12.04 -0.02
N LEU A 62 2.53 -10.76 -0.37
CA LEU A 62 2.85 -9.66 0.52
C LEU A 62 1.91 -9.64 1.72
N SER A 63 2.41 -9.18 2.87
CA SER A 63 1.59 -9.05 4.08
C SER A 63 0.70 -7.82 4.00
N CYS A 64 -0.43 -7.83 4.72
CA CYS A 64 -1.32 -6.66 4.85
C CYS A 64 -0.55 -5.41 5.33
N THR A 65 0.43 -5.57 6.22
CA THR A 65 1.26 -4.47 6.70
C THR A 65 2.01 -3.78 5.55
N VAL A 66 2.60 -4.54 4.62
CA VAL A 66 3.28 -3.97 3.44
C VAL A 66 2.29 -3.16 2.60
N ILE A 67 1.05 -3.64 2.45
CA ILE A 67 0.00 -2.96 1.67
C ILE A 67 -0.48 -1.67 2.36
N ILE A 68 -0.64 -1.69 3.69
CA ILE A 68 -1.01 -0.47 4.42
C ILE A 68 0.10 0.58 4.32
N ILE A 69 1.36 0.17 4.41
CA ILE A 69 2.50 1.08 4.29
C ILE A 69 2.68 1.57 2.85
N SER A 70 2.46 0.74 1.83
CA SER A 70 2.55 1.18 0.42
C SER A 70 1.51 2.26 0.10
N LEU A 71 0.29 2.15 0.64
CA LEU A 71 -0.72 3.19 0.50
C LEU A 71 -0.30 4.51 1.18
N LYS A 72 0.40 4.44 2.33
CA LYS A 72 0.99 5.63 2.97
C LYS A 72 2.11 6.24 2.12
N TYR A 73 2.97 5.41 1.52
CA TYR A 73 4.00 5.89 0.60
C TYR A 73 3.40 6.57 -0.63
N LEU A 74 2.33 6.01 -1.20
CA LEU A 74 1.61 6.63 -2.30
C LEU A 74 1.04 8.00 -1.89
N GLN A 75 0.40 8.10 -0.72
CA GLN A 75 -0.12 9.37 -0.21
C GLN A 75 0.99 10.41 -0.04
N LYS A 76 2.10 10.07 0.62
CA LYS A 76 3.27 10.96 0.75
C LYS A 76 3.81 11.38 -0.61
N TYR A 77 3.85 10.47 -1.57
CA TYR A 77 4.36 10.75 -2.91
C TYR A 77 3.47 11.73 -3.65
N LEU A 78 2.16 11.50 -3.70
CA LEU A 78 1.23 12.38 -4.42
C LEU A 78 1.05 13.75 -3.75
N ASP A 79 1.26 13.85 -2.43
CA ASP A 79 1.31 15.14 -1.73
C ASP A 79 2.63 15.90 -1.99
N SER A 80 3.66 15.26 -2.57
CA SER A 80 4.90 15.93 -2.94
C SER A 80 4.70 16.83 -4.15
N ARG A 81 5.18 18.07 -4.05
CA ARG A 81 5.18 19.03 -5.18
C ARG A 81 5.97 18.55 -6.39
N ASN A 82 6.85 17.56 -6.22
CA ASN A 82 7.70 17.02 -7.28
C ASN A 82 7.16 15.71 -7.87
N ALA A 83 5.97 15.27 -7.47
CA ALA A 83 5.41 13.99 -7.89
C ALA A 83 5.23 13.91 -9.41
N ILE A 84 5.66 12.79 -9.98
CA ILE A 84 5.48 12.46 -11.39
C ILE A 84 4.45 11.32 -11.48
N ASN A 85 3.41 11.50 -12.30
CA ASN A 85 2.43 10.47 -12.54
C ASN A 85 2.96 9.45 -13.56
N PHE A 86 3.30 8.23 -13.13
CA PHE A 86 3.65 7.12 -14.03
C PHE A 86 2.41 6.38 -14.56
N GLY A 87 1.21 6.87 -14.23
CA GLY A 87 -0.05 6.13 -14.30
C GLY A 87 -0.37 5.46 -12.96
N VAL A 88 -1.66 5.28 -12.69
CA VAL A 88 -2.17 4.83 -11.37
C VAL A 88 -1.56 3.49 -10.95
N GLU A 89 -1.59 2.48 -11.82
CA GLU A 89 -1.07 1.14 -11.55
C GLU A 89 0.44 1.16 -11.30
N ARG A 90 1.22 1.79 -12.19
CA ARG A 90 2.68 1.87 -12.07
C ARG A 90 3.12 2.66 -10.84
N THR A 91 2.47 3.78 -10.55
CA THR A 91 2.83 4.61 -9.39
C THR A 91 2.55 3.86 -8.09
N TYR A 92 1.40 3.16 -8.00
CA TYR A 92 1.11 2.34 -6.83
C TYR A 92 2.01 1.12 -6.72
N LEU A 93 2.35 0.48 -7.84
CA LEU A 93 3.32 -0.63 -7.87
C LEU A 93 4.66 -0.20 -7.27
N ILE A 94 5.21 0.96 -7.63
CA ILE A 94 6.47 1.42 -7.05
C ILE A 94 6.35 1.67 -5.55
N ALA A 95 5.22 2.19 -5.09
CA ALA A 95 4.97 2.33 -3.65
C ALA A 95 4.96 0.96 -2.94
N ILE A 96 4.42 -0.09 -3.58
CA ILE A 96 4.46 -1.47 -3.08
C ILE A 96 5.90 -2.01 -3.05
N ILE A 97 6.65 -1.86 -4.14
CA ILE A 97 8.04 -2.33 -4.23
C ILE A 97 8.88 -1.70 -3.10
N LEU A 98 8.75 -0.39 -2.89
CA LEU A 98 9.45 0.31 -1.84
C LEU A 98 9.00 -0.16 -0.45
N ALA A 99 7.70 -0.35 -0.20
CA ALA A 99 7.22 -0.85 1.08
C ALA A 99 7.76 -2.24 1.39
N ASP A 100 7.74 -3.16 0.42
CA ASP A 100 8.30 -4.51 0.54
C ASP A 100 9.79 -4.46 0.86
N LYS A 101 10.59 -3.73 0.09
CA LYS A 101 12.05 -3.62 0.30
C LYS A 101 12.43 -2.99 1.63
N PHE A 102 11.64 -2.05 2.14
CA PHE A 102 11.92 -1.39 3.42
C PHE A 102 11.53 -2.25 4.64
N HIS A 103 10.58 -3.18 4.49
CA HIS A 103 10.07 -3.99 5.60
C HIS A 103 10.54 -5.44 5.57
N ASN A 104 10.92 -5.96 4.41
CA ASN A 104 11.38 -7.33 4.22
C ASN A 104 12.83 -7.33 3.72
N ASP A 105 13.73 -7.93 4.49
CA ASP A 105 15.12 -8.12 4.09
C ASP A 105 15.20 -8.98 2.83
N HIS A 106 15.41 -8.34 1.67
CA HIS A 106 15.82 -8.96 0.42
C HIS A 106 14.88 -10.01 -0.19
N ARG A 107 13.56 -9.87 -0.02
CA ARG A 107 12.58 -10.82 -0.57
C ARG A 107 12.53 -10.83 -2.11
N TYR A 108 12.43 -9.66 -2.73
CA TYR A 108 12.34 -9.51 -4.19
C TYR A 108 13.28 -8.41 -4.69
N SER A 109 14.13 -8.76 -5.65
CA SER A 109 14.98 -7.78 -6.35
C SER A 109 14.19 -7.03 -7.42
N ASN A 110 14.70 -5.92 -7.95
CA ASN A 110 14.07 -5.26 -9.11
C ASN A 110 13.97 -6.19 -10.33
N GLN A 111 14.88 -7.15 -10.46
CA GLN A 111 14.82 -8.17 -11.50
C GLN A 111 13.61 -9.10 -11.28
N SER A 112 13.40 -9.54 -10.04
CA SER A 112 12.23 -10.34 -9.67
C SER A 112 10.92 -9.59 -9.90
N TRP A 113 10.87 -8.30 -9.54
CA TRP A 113 9.70 -7.46 -9.82
C TRP A 113 9.46 -7.27 -11.32
N SER A 114 10.53 -7.17 -12.11
CA SER A 114 10.43 -7.11 -13.58
C SER A 114 9.81 -8.37 -14.16
N GLU A 115 10.21 -9.54 -13.65
CA GLU A 115 9.67 -10.83 -14.07
C GLU A 115 8.21 -11.02 -13.63
N ILE A 116 7.84 -10.62 -12.41
CA ILE A 116 6.47 -10.76 -11.88
C ILE A 116 5.48 -9.84 -12.60
N THR A 117 5.90 -8.63 -12.93
CA THR A 117 4.99 -7.59 -13.47
C THR A 117 5.08 -7.42 -14.98
N GLU A 118 6.03 -8.11 -15.61
CA GLU A 118 6.38 -7.96 -17.03
C GLU A 118 6.77 -6.52 -17.42
N ILE A 119 7.08 -5.66 -16.44
CA ILE A 119 7.61 -4.31 -16.67
C ILE A 119 9.13 -4.41 -16.83
N PRO A 120 9.73 -3.78 -17.86
CA PRO A 120 11.18 -3.84 -18.07
C PRO A 120 11.98 -3.40 -16.84
N PHE A 121 13.02 -4.17 -16.49
CA PHE A 121 13.90 -3.89 -15.34
C PHE A 121 14.39 -2.43 -15.29
N LYS A 122 14.76 -1.86 -16.45
CA LYS A 122 15.21 -0.46 -16.55
C LYS A 122 14.10 0.53 -16.18
N GLU A 123 12.86 0.24 -16.52
CA GLU A 123 11.70 1.07 -16.21
C GLU A 123 11.39 1.03 -14.71
N ILE A 124 11.42 -0.16 -14.09
CA ILE A 124 11.26 -0.30 -12.63
C ILE A 124 12.34 0.50 -11.89
N ASN A 125 13.61 0.35 -12.26
CA ASN A 125 14.71 1.11 -11.63
C ASN A 125 14.54 2.62 -11.80
N TYR A 126 14.13 3.06 -12.99
CA TYR A 126 13.90 4.47 -13.27
C TYR A 126 12.77 5.02 -12.39
N MET A 127 11.62 4.34 -12.35
CA MET A 127 10.47 4.80 -11.56
C MET A 127 10.77 4.75 -10.06
N GLU A 128 11.46 3.71 -9.57
CA GLU A 128 11.87 3.61 -8.16
C GLU A 128 12.82 4.74 -7.77
N SER A 129 13.88 4.98 -8.54
CA SER A 129 14.83 6.06 -8.29
C SER A 129 14.15 7.42 -8.31
N THR A 130 13.22 7.63 -9.25
CA THR A 130 12.47 8.88 -9.38
C THR A 130 11.54 9.07 -8.19
N PHE A 131 10.79 8.04 -7.79
CA PHE A 131 9.88 8.07 -6.64
C PHE A 131 10.62 8.48 -5.36
N LEU A 132 11.78 7.86 -5.09
CA LEU A 132 12.62 8.19 -3.95
C LEU A 132 13.14 9.63 -3.98
N LYS A 133 13.57 10.11 -5.16
CA LYS A 133 14.04 11.49 -5.33
C LYS A 133 12.92 12.51 -5.08
N CYS A 134 11.71 12.26 -5.58
CA CYS A 134 10.56 13.14 -5.34
C CYS A 134 10.20 13.24 -3.85
N LEU A 135 10.53 12.22 -3.06
CA LEU A 135 10.37 12.19 -1.60
C LEU A 135 11.60 12.66 -0.82
N ASN A 136 12.67 13.10 -1.49
CA ASN A 136 13.97 13.39 -0.85
C ASN A 136 14.45 12.25 0.05
N PHE A 137 14.18 11.00 -0.36
CA PHE A 137 14.46 9.77 0.39
C PHE A 137 13.84 9.70 1.80
N GLN A 138 12.84 10.55 2.11
CA GLN A 138 12.14 10.58 3.39
C GLN A 138 11.03 9.50 3.48
N MET A 139 11.44 8.24 3.39
CA MET A 139 10.55 7.08 3.44
C MET A 139 10.15 6.69 4.87
N TYR A 140 10.91 7.13 5.88
CA TYR A 140 10.63 6.77 7.27
C TYR A 140 9.23 7.24 7.68
N ILE A 141 8.50 6.33 8.32
CA ILE A 141 7.20 6.59 8.97
C ILE A 141 7.41 6.28 10.45
N ASN A 142 7.26 7.29 11.30
CA ASN A 142 7.35 7.09 12.74
C ASN A 142 6.05 6.49 13.30
N GLY A 143 6.07 6.05 14.57
CA GLY A 143 4.91 5.42 15.21
C GLY A 143 3.64 6.28 15.20
N ASN A 144 3.77 7.59 15.44
CA ASN A 144 2.63 8.51 15.42
C ASN A 144 2.06 8.67 14.00
N GLU A 145 2.92 8.88 13.01
CA GLU A 145 2.51 8.98 11.61
C GLU A 145 1.82 7.68 11.12
N CYS A 146 2.30 6.52 11.58
CA CYS A 146 1.69 5.24 11.29
C CYS A 146 0.30 5.09 11.95
N MET A 147 0.18 5.51 13.21
CA MET A 147 -1.10 5.49 13.94
C MET A 147 -2.13 6.44 13.34
N ASP A 148 -1.72 7.65 12.96
CA ASP A 148 -2.59 8.62 12.27
C ASP A 148 -3.08 8.06 10.94
N TRP A 149 -2.20 7.38 10.19
CA TRP A 149 -2.57 6.70 8.95
C TRP A 149 -3.59 5.58 9.17
N ILE A 150 -3.38 4.75 10.19
CA ILE A 150 -4.30 3.68 10.57
C ILE A 150 -5.67 4.23 10.98
N ASN A 151 -5.69 5.33 11.74
CA ASN A 151 -6.93 6.00 12.14
C ASN A 151 -7.66 6.55 10.92
N PHE A 152 -6.94 7.18 9.98
CA PHE A 152 -7.51 7.65 8.72
C PHE A 152 -8.17 6.51 7.93
N LEU A 153 -7.47 5.38 7.73
CA LEU A 153 -8.03 4.21 7.05
C LEU A 153 -9.23 3.61 7.78
N THR A 154 -9.22 3.63 9.11
CA THR A 154 -10.34 3.17 9.93
C THR A 154 -11.59 4.04 9.72
N GLU A 155 -11.44 5.36 9.75
CA GLU A 155 -12.55 6.28 9.49
C GLU A 155 -13.02 6.21 8.03
N TYR A 156 -12.11 6.02 7.08
CA TYR A 156 -12.43 5.79 5.67
C TYR A 156 -13.34 4.55 5.49
N ILE A 157 -12.98 3.41 6.10
CA ILE A 157 -13.78 2.18 6.03
C ILE A 157 -15.15 2.37 6.69
N LYS A 158 -15.21 3.05 7.84
CA LYS A 158 -16.49 3.36 8.51
C LYS A 158 -17.37 4.23 7.63
N ALA A 159 -16.82 5.25 6.99
CA ALA A 159 -17.56 6.11 6.07
C ALA A 159 -18.13 5.30 4.89
N GLN A 160 -17.34 4.40 4.29
CA GLN A 160 -17.84 3.52 3.23
C GLN A 160 -18.96 2.60 3.71
N GLN A 161 -18.86 2.05 4.92
CA GLN A 161 -19.92 1.21 5.50
C GLN A 161 -21.26 1.94 5.63
N LEU A 162 -21.23 3.25 5.89
CA LEU A 162 -22.42 4.08 6.03
C LEU A 162 -22.96 4.60 4.69
N LEU A 163 -22.08 4.84 3.71
CA LEU A 163 -22.44 5.49 2.44
C LEU A 163 -22.91 4.51 1.36
N TYR A 164 -22.45 3.26 1.37
CA TYR A 164 -22.81 2.29 0.34
C TYR A 164 -24.03 1.45 0.75
N PHE A 165 -25.04 1.39 -0.13
CA PHE A 165 -26.20 0.51 0.04
C PHE A 165 -25.80 -0.97 0.11
N VAL A 166 -24.81 -1.37 -0.70
CA VAL A 166 -24.12 -2.66 -0.58
C VAL A 166 -22.65 -2.37 -0.28
N PRO A 167 -22.19 -2.58 0.96
CA PRO A 167 -20.81 -2.28 1.33
C PRO A 167 -19.79 -3.17 0.57
N PRO A 168 -18.58 -2.65 0.28
CA PRO A 168 -17.49 -3.45 -0.28
C PRO A 168 -17.16 -4.68 0.57
N ARG A 169 -16.75 -5.76 -0.10
CA ARG A 169 -16.56 -7.08 0.56
C ARG A 169 -15.44 -7.08 1.60
N TYR A 170 -14.45 -6.23 1.40
CA TYR A 170 -13.28 -6.15 2.26
C TYR A 170 -13.55 -5.48 3.62
N ILE A 171 -14.71 -4.83 3.84
CA ILE A 171 -14.92 -3.97 5.02
C ILE A 171 -14.65 -4.72 6.32
N ASP A 172 -15.27 -5.88 6.54
CA ASP A 172 -15.18 -6.58 7.83
C ASP A 172 -13.79 -7.19 8.07
N SER A 173 -13.19 -7.77 7.02
CA SER A 173 -11.86 -8.38 7.10
C SER A 173 -10.78 -7.34 7.33
N ILE A 174 -10.74 -6.27 6.52
CA ILE A 174 -9.74 -5.21 6.63
C ILE A 174 -9.91 -4.43 7.93
N LYS A 175 -11.14 -4.14 8.37
CA LYS A 175 -11.38 -3.48 9.66
C LYS A 175 -10.82 -4.30 10.81
N THR A 176 -10.99 -5.62 10.78
CA THR A 176 -10.41 -6.51 11.80
C THR A 176 -8.88 -6.49 11.75
N ASP A 177 -8.30 -6.58 10.55
CA ASP A 177 -6.85 -6.61 10.36
C ASP A 177 -6.18 -5.30 10.79
N ILE A 178 -6.76 -4.15 10.45
CA ILE A 178 -6.28 -2.84 10.89
C ILE A 178 -6.31 -2.72 12.42
N GLN A 179 -7.34 -3.22 13.08
CA GLN A 179 -7.40 -3.23 14.56
C GLN A 179 -6.31 -4.10 15.19
N ILE A 180 -5.99 -5.23 14.57
CA ILE A 180 -4.89 -6.11 15.00
C ILE A 180 -3.56 -5.38 14.83
N ILE A 181 -3.31 -4.78 13.65
CA ILE A 181 -2.08 -4.06 13.33
C ILE A 181 -1.88 -2.85 14.25
N SER A 182 -2.93 -2.08 14.51
CA SER A 182 -2.92 -0.97 15.46
C SER A 182 -2.44 -1.39 16.86
N LYS A 183 -2.94 -2.51 17.37
CA LYS A 183 -2.53 -3.05 18.68
C LYS A 183 -1.08 -3.52 18.69
N LEU A 184 -0.55 -4.01 17.58
CA LEU A 184 0.85 -4.40 17.47
C LEU A 184 1.77 -3.17 17.50
N ILE A 185 1.42 -2.11 16.77
CA ILE A 185 2.20 -0.87 16.75
C ILE A 185 2.28 -0.25 18.14
N ILE A 186 1.16 -0.16 18.88
CA ILE A 186 1.13 0.38 20.24
C ILE A 186 2.00 -0.42 21.21
N ARG A 187 2.12 -1.74 21.02
CA ARG A 187 2.96 -2.59 21.89
C ARG A 187 4.46 -2.42 21.65
N HIS A 188 4.85 -1.83 20.53
CA HIS A 188 6.25 -1.73 20.09
C HIS A 188 6.72 -0.28 19.89
N ALA A 189 5.85 0.71 20.16
CA ALA A 189 6.16 2.14 20.18
C ALA A 189 6.67 2.58 21.56
#